data_AF-A0A959J767-F1
#
_entry.id   AF-A0A959J767-F1
#
_cell.length_a   1.000
_cell.length_b   1.000
_cell.length_c   1.000
_cell.angle_alpha   90.00
_cell.angle_beta   90.00
_cell.angle_gamma   90.00
#
_symmetry.space_group_name_H-M   'P 1'
#
loop_
_entity.id
_entity.type
_entity.pdbx_description
1 polymer ?
#
loop_
_entity_poly.entity_id
_entity_poly.type
_entity_poly.pdbx_seq_one_letter_code
_entity_poly.pdbx_strand_id
1 'polypeptide(L)'
;MDKQRFKAKAKKQIDEVFDKINELEAKSDQVKENLKDTYHEQIRTLKSQKEDLKSKYESLEDTAEEKWDEFQEAFSERAETFKQGVSKLTAAFK
;
A
#
# COMPACT_ATOMS: atom_id res chain seq x y z
N MET A 1 9.81 -5.84 17.81
CA MET A 1 10.31 -4.52 17.30
C MET A 1 9.54 -3.46 18.06
N ASP A 2 10.18 -2.43 18.62
CA ASP A 2 9.46 -1.45 19.47
C ASP A 2 8.39 -0.67 18.70
N LYS A 3 7.29 -0.33 19.39
CA LYS A 3 6.12 0.36 18.82
C LYS A 3 6.48 1.64 18.06
N GLN A 4 7.37 2.47 18.62
CA GLN A 4 7.85 3.68 17.93
C GLN A 4 8.63 3.39 16.65
N ARG A 5 9.51 2.38 16.67
CA ARG A 5 10.33 2.02 15.51
C ARG A 5 9.47 1.45 14.39
N PHE A 6 8.47 0.65 14.75
CA PHE A 6 7.47 0.19 13.81
C PHE A 6 6.63 1.34 13.27
N LYS A 7 6.16 2.26 14.11
CA LYS A 7 5.38 3.45 13.69
C LYS A 7 6.15 4.24 12.62
N ALA A 8 7.43 4.53 12.86
CA ALA A 8 8.27 5.20 11.87
C ALA A 8 8.40 4.40 10.55
N LYS A 9 8.62 3.08 10.63
CA LYS A 9 8.72 2.22 9.46
C LYS A 9 7.39 2.14 8.68
N ALA A 10 6.28 1.94 9.38
CA ALA A 10 4.95 1.84 8.81
C ALA A 10 4.54 3.14 8.12
N LYS A 11 4.82 4.29 8.76
CA LYS A 11 4.63 5.61 8.14
C LYS A 11 5.42 5.73 6.84
N LYS A 12 6.73 5.42 6.88
CA LYS A 12 7.57 5.44 5.69
C LYS A 12 7.02 4.54 4.57
N GLN A 13 6.57 3.33 4.91
CA GLN A 13 5.97 2.43 3.94
C GLN A 13 4.69 3.00 3.32
N ILE A 14 3.84 3.65 4.12
CA ILE A 14 2.62 4.32 3.62
C ILE A 14 2.97 5.49 2.70
N ASP A 15 4.00 6.26 3.03
CA ASP A 15 4.48 7.36 2.19
C ASP A 15 5.03 6.79 0.85
N GLU A 16 5.84 5.73 0.89
CA GLU A 16 6.35 5.04 -0.32
C GLU A 16 5.21 4.45 -1.17
N VAL A 17 4.18 3.89 -0.52
CA VAL A 17 2.94 3.41 -1.16
C VAL A 17 2.23 4.55 -1.91
N PHE A 18 2.11 5.72 -1.28
CA PHE A 18 1.47 6.90 -1.84
C PHE A 18 2.20 7.37 -3.10
N ASP A 19 3.52 7.53 -3.00
CA ASP A 19 4.36 7.95 -4.13
C ASP A 19 4.25 6.97 -5.30
N LYS A 20 4.22 5.67 -5.00
CA LYS A 20 4.14 4.65 -6.03
C LYS A 20 2.79 4.63 -6.75
N ILE A 21 1.68 4.86 -6.04
CA ILE A 21 0.36 5.02 -6.67
C ILE A 21 0.36 6.23 -7.60
N ASN A 22 0.90 7.37 -7.16
CA ASN A 22 0.96 8.58 -7.99
C ASN A 22 1.79 8.36 -9.26
N GLU A 23 2.93 7.66 -9.15
CA GLU A 23 3.74 7.27 -10.30
C GLU A 23 2.96 6.38 -11.27
N LEU A 24 2.21 5.39 -10.74
CA LEU A 24 1.38 4.49 -11.54
C LEU A 24 0.22 5.21 -12.22
N GLU A 25 -0.40 6.19 -11.54
CA GLU A 25 -1.43 7.04 -12.13
C GLU A 25 -0.89 7.87 -13.29
N ALA A 26 0.22 8.56 -13.09
CA ALA A 26 0.85 9.34 -14.15
C ALA A 26 1.25 8.47 -15.35
N LYS A 27 1.70 7.24 -15.11
CA LYS A 27 2.01 6.28 -16.16
C LYS A 27 0.75 5.70 -16.82
N SER A 28 -0.36 5.57 -16.10
CA SER A 28 -1.62 5.05 -16.65
C SER A 28 -2.15 5.87 -17.83
N ASP A 29 -1.82 7.17 -17.88
CA ASP A 29 -2.15 7.99 -19.05
C ASP A 29 -1.33 7.66 -20.30
N GLN A 30 -0.18 7.01 -20.13
CA GLN A 30 0.74 6.62 -21.19
C GLN A 30 0.52 5.17 -21.69
N VAL A 31 -0.38 4.39 -21.06
CA VAL A 31 -0.70 3.04 -21.52
C VAL A 31 -1.61 3.06 -22.75
N LYS A 32 -1.61 1.94 -23.48
CA LYS A 32 -2.53 1.74 -24.60
C LYS A 32 -3.98 1.83 -24.13
N GLU A 33 -4.84 2.43 -24.93
CA GLU A 33 -6.26 2.66 -24.62
C GLU A 33 -6.98 1.38 -24.17
N ASN A 34 -6.71 0.25 -24.83
CA ASN A 34 -7.30 -1.05 -24.51
C ASN A 34 -6.88 -1.64 -23.15
N LEU A 35 -5.88 -1.05 -22.49
CA LEU A 35 -5.42 -1.44 -21.16
C LEU A 35 -5.78 -0.38 -20.11
N LYS A 36 -6.17 0.84 -20.50
CA LYS A 36 -6.44 1.94 -19.56
C LYS A 36 -7.46 1.55 -18.50
N ASP A 37 -8.57 0.93 -18.88
CA ASP A 37 -9.60 0.51 -17.93
C ASP A 37 -9.06 -0.47 -16.88
N THR A 38 -8.33 -1.51 -17.31
CA THR A 38 -7.69 -2.47 -16.41
C THR A 38 -6.67 -1.78 -15.49
N TYR A 39 -5.89 -0.84 -16.02
CA TYR A 39 -4.94 -0.07 -15.22
C TYR A 39 -5.64 0.78 -14.17
N HIS A 40 -6.67 1.53 -14.56
CA HIS A 40 -7.44 2.36 -13.64
C HIS A 40 -8.12 1.52 -12.56
N GLU A 41 -8.63 0.32 -12.88
CA GLU A 41 -9.20 -0.60 -11.91
C GLU A 41 -8.16 -1.11 -10.90
N GLN A 42 -6.98 -1.53 -11.37
CA GLN A 42 -5.91 -1.97 -10.47
C GLN A 42 -5.39 -0.82 -9.61
N ILE A 43 -5.27 0.40 -10.16
CA ILE A 43 -4.90 1.59 -9.38
C ILE A 43 -5.95 1.90 -8.32
N ARG A 44 -7.25 1.81 -8.64
CA ARG A 44 -8.33 1.96 -7.65
C ARG A 44 -8.21 0.94 -6.53
N THR A 45 -7.89 -0.31 -6.87
CA THR A 45 -7.63 -1.37 -5.88
C THR A 45 -6.45 -1.01 -4.98
N LEU A 46 -5.33 -0.56 -5.57
CA LEU A 46 -4.15 -0.11 -4.83
C LEU A 46 -4.46 1.09 -3.91
N LYS A 47 -5.28 2.04 -4.36
CA LYS A 47 -5.75 3.16 -3.53
C LYS A 47 -6.56 2.68 -2.32
N SER A 48 -7.48 1.73 -2.53
CA SER A 48 -8.24 1.16 -1.42
C SER A 48 -7.32 0.45 -0.42
N GLN A 49 -6.32 -0.29 -0.89
CA GLN A 49 -5.34 -0.95 -0.02
C GLN A 49 -4.48 0.04 0.75
N LYS A 50 -4.11 1.17 0.14
CA LYS A 50 -3.42 2.27 0.83
C LYS A 50 -4.27 2.86 1.94
N GLU A 51 -5.54 3.17 1.67
CA GLU A 51 -6.47 3.73 2.66
C GLU A 51 -6.59 2.79 3.86
N ASP A 52 -6.68 1.50 3.58
CA ASP A 52 -6.76 0.46 4.58
C ASP A 52 -5.46 0.32 5.41
N LEU A 53 -4.28 0.40 4.78
CA LEU A 53 -2.98 0.47 5.47
C LEU A 53 -2.88 1.70 6.38
N LYS A 54 -3.34 2.86 5.89
CA LYS A 54 -3.37 4.11 6.65
C LYS A 54 -4.28 3.99 7.87
N SER A 55 -5.49 3.48 7.69
CA SER A 55 -6.46 3.26 8.77
C SER A 55 -5.91 2.30 9.85
N LYS A 56 -5.28 1.20 9.43
CA LYS A 56 -4.58 0.29 10.35
C LYS A 56 -3.47 1.04 11.10
N TYR A 57 -2.64 1.79 10.39
CA TYR A 57 -1.59 2.59 11.02
C TYR A 57 -2.11 3.64 12.01
N GLU A 58 -3.27 4.25 11.77
CA GLU A 58 -3.89 5.17 12.73
C GLU A 58 -4.37 4.42 13.98
N SER A 59 -4.89 3.19 13.81
CA SER A 59 -5.29 2.30 14.90
C SER A 59 -4.12 1.73 15.73
N LEU A 60 -2.88 1.95 15.29
CA LEU A 60 -1.66 1.59 16.03
C LEU A 60 -1.66 2.21 17.42
N GLU A 61 -2.14 3.44 17.57
CA GLU A 61 -2.07 4.16 18.84
C GLU A 61 -2.94 3.48 19.90
N ASP A 62 -4.15 3.06 19.51
CA ASP A 62 -5.12 2.36 20.34
C ASP A 62 -4.84 0.85 20.51
N THR A 63 -3.89 0.29 19.77
CA THR A 63 -3.53 -1.13 19.87
C THR A 63 -2.84 -1.41 21.21
N ALA A 64 -3.46 -2.29 22.01
CA ALA A 64 -2.92 -2.82 23.26
C ALA A 64 -1.63 -3.64 23.02
N GLU A 65 -0.71 -3.65 23.99
CA GLU A 65 0.57 -4.35 23.87
C GLU A 65 0.39 -5.86 23.60
N GLU A 66 -0.64 -6.49 24.16
CA GLU A 66 -0.94 -7.91 23.94
C GLU A 66 -1.33 -8.25 22.49
N LYS A 67 -1.88 -7.28 21.74
CA LYS A 67 -2.28 -7.44 20.33
C LYS A 67 -1.25 -6.86 19.36
N TRP A 68 -0.11 -6.43 19.89
CA TRP A 68 0.88 -5.71 19.10
C TRP A 68 1.51 -6.60 18.02
N ASP A 69 1.90 -7.83 18.37
CA ASP A 69 2.45 -8.78 17.40
C ASP A 69 1.45 -9.10 16.28
N GLU A 70 0.18 -9.36 16.62
CA GLU A 70 -0.89 -9.58 15.63
C GLU A 70 -1.08 -8.36 14.71
N PHE A 71 -1.02 -7.16 15.28
CA PHE A 71 -1.11 -5.93 14.51
C PHE A 71 0.06 -5.76 13.54
N GLN A 72 1.29 -6.04 14.00
CA GLN A 72 2.48 -5.96 13.17
C GLN A 72 2.43 -6.94 11.99
N GLU A 73 1.98 -8.17 12.23
CA GLU A 73 1.79 -9.20 11.21
C GLU A 73 0.73 -8.75 10.19
N ALA A 74 -0.45 -8.37 10.68
CA ALA A 74 -1.56 -7.97 9.85
C ALA A 74 -1.30 -6.68 9.05
N PHE A 75 -0.43 -5.78 9.51
CA PHE A 75 0.03 -4.63 8.73
C PHE A 75 1.04 -5.07 7.67
N SER A 76 1.97 -5.95 8.02
CA SER A 76 3.01 -6.45 7.12
C SER A 76 2.42 -7.21 5.94
N GLU A 77 1.44 -8.08 6.17
CA GLU A 77 0.73 -8.82 5.12
C GLU A 77 0.03 -7.88 4.13
N ARG A 78 -0.64 -6.84 4.64
CA ARG A 78 -1.32 -5.86 3.78
C ARG A 78 -0.33 -5.03 2.99
N ALA A 79 0.80 -4.65 3.60
CA ALA A 79 1.87 -3.93 2.92
C ALA A 79 2.52 -4.79 1.83
N GLU A 80 2.68 -6.09 2.06
CA GLU A 80 3.18 -7.04 1.06
C GLU A 80 2.20 -7.23 -0.09
N THR A 81 0.92 -7.42 0.20
CA THR A 81 -0.15 -7.51 -0.81
C THR A 81 -0.16 -6.28 -1.72
N PHE A 82 -0.03 -5.08 -1.13
CA PHE A 82 0.10 -3.85 -1.87
C PHE A 82 1.32 -3.85 -2.80
N LYS A 83 2.51 -4.20 -2.27
CA LYS A 83 3.74 -4.28 -3.05
C LYS A 83 3.63 -5.26 -4.21
N GLN A 84 2.98 -6.40 -4.00
CA GLN A 84 2.71 -7.36 -5.08
C GLN A 84 1.79 -6.77 -6.14
N GLY A 85 0.73 -6.06 -5.76
CA GLY A 85 -0.16 -5.36 -6.69
C GLY A 85 0.58 -4.33 -7.54
N VAL A 86 1.41 -3.48 -6.91
CA VAL A 86 2.29 -2.54 -7.62
C VAL A 86 3.24 -3.27 -8.55
N SER A 87 3.85 -4.36 -8.11
CA SER A 87 4.85 -5.10 -8.91
C SER A 87 4.20 -5.71 -10.15
N LYS A 88 2.99 -6.25 -10.03
CA LYS A 88 2.18 -6.72 -11.17
C LYS A 88 1.84 -5.58 -12.12
N LEU A 89 1.39 -4.44 -11.59
CA LEU A 89 1.01 -3.29 -12.40
C LEU A 89 2.22 -2.71 -13.15
N THR A 90 3.35 -2.52 -12.47
CA THR A 90 4.61 -2.06 -13.06
C THR A 90 5.18 -3.04 -14.09
N ALA A 91 5.04 -4.35 -13.88
CA ALA A 91 5.47 -5.35 -14.85
C ALA A 91 4.65 -5.30 -16.15
N ALA A 92 3.36 -4.95 -16.07
CA ALA A 92 2.50 -4.81 -17.24
C ALA A 92 2.86 -3.59 -18.12
N PHE A 93 3.71 -2.67 -17.64
CA PHE A 93 4.22 -1.52 -18.41
C PHE A 93 5.48 -1.85 -19.21
N LYS A 94 6.13 -2.97 -18.91
CA LYS A 94 7.39 -3.39 -19.55
C LYS A 94 7.12 -4.18 -20.82
#